data_AF-A0A7K4SM48-F1
#
_entry.id   AF-A0A7K4SM48-F1
#
_cell.length_a   1.000
_cell.length_b   1.000
_cell.length_c   1.000
_cell.angle_alpha   90.00
_cell.angle_beta   90.00
_cell.angle_gamma   90.00
#
_symmetry.space_group_name_H-M   'P 1'
#
loop_
_entity.id
_entity.type
_entity.pdbx_description
1 polymer ?
#
loop_
_entity_poly.entity_id
_entity_poly.type
_entity_poly.pdbx_seq_one_letter_code
_entity_poly.pdbx_strand_id
1 'polypeptide(L)'
;EPVDEVLQIPPSLLTCGGCQQNIGDRYFLKAIDQYWHEDCLSCDLCGCRLGEVGRRLYYKLGRKLCRRDYLRLFGQDGLCASCDKRIRAYEMTMRVKDKVYHLECFKCAACQKHFCVGDRYLLINSDIVCEQDIYEWTKINGMI
;
A
#
# COMPACT_ATOMS: atom_id res chain seq x y z
N GLU A 1 -24.94 7.87 -15.87
CA GLU A 1 -25.09 7.54 -17.30
C GLU A 1 -24.91 6.03 -17.45
N PRO A 2 -25.76 5.32 -18.20
CA PRO A 2 -25.82 3.87 -18.14
C PRO A 2 -24.65 3.26 -18.89
N VAL A 3 -23.94 2.38 -18.19
CA VAL A 3 -22.76 1.62 -18.63
C VAL A 3 -23.19 0.41 -19.46
N ASP A 4 -23.81 0.65 -20.62
CA ASP A 4 -24.21 -0.41 -21.55
C ASP A 4 -23.80 -0.09 -23.00
N GLU A 5 -22.53 0.27 -23.22
CA GLU A 5 -21.90 -0.03 -24.51
C GLU A 5 -21.47 -1.50 -24.48
N VAL A 6 -22.45 -2.37 -24.72
CA VAL A 6 -22.23 -3.79 -24.97
C VAL A 6 -21.35 -3.89 -26.22
N LEU A 7 -20.07 -4.22 -26.03
CA LEU A 7 -19.13 -4.50 -27.12
C LEU A 7 -19.79 -5.48 -28.11
N GLN A 8 -20.14 -5.00 -29.31
CA GLN A 8 -20.76 -5.78 -30.40
C GLN A 8 -19.81 -6.82 -31.03
N ILE A 9 -18.75 -7.21 -30.33
CA ILE A 9 -17.72 -8.14 -30.79
C ILE A 9 -17.92 -9.45 -30.02
N PRO A 10 -18.19 -10.58 -30.68
CA PRO A 10 -18.30 -11.85 -29.99
C PRO A 10 -17.00 -12.15 -29.21
N PRO A 11 -17.06 -12.59 -27.95
CA PRO A 11 -15.89 -12.84 -27.11
C PRO A 11 -14.84 -13.73 -27.78
N SER A 12 -15.29 -14.66 -28.64
CA SER A 12 -14.47 -15.56 -29.44
C SER A 12 -13.51 -14.88 -30.42
N LEU A 13 -13.64 -13.56 -30.66
CA LEU A 13 -12.70 -12.74 -31.44
C LEU A 13 -11.72 -11.92 -30.57
N LEU A 14 -11.89 -11.92 -29.25
CA LEU A 14 -11.02 -11.19 -28.34
C LEU A 14 -9.85 -12.09 -27.92
N THR A 15 -8.62 -11.64 -28.13
CA THR A 15 -7.41 -12.38 -27.74
C THR A 15 -6.89 -11.87 -26.39
N CYS A 16 -6.59 -12.80 -25.48
CA CYS A 16 -6.05 -12.47 -24.16
C CYS A 16 -4.59 -12.00 -24.27
N GLY A 17 -4.28 -10.80 -23.75
CA GLY A 17 -2.93 -10.25 -23.72
C GLY A 17 -1.91 -11.05 -22.88
N GLY A 18 -2.40 -11.93 -21.99
CA GLY A 18 -1.57 -12.78 -21.14
C GLY A 18 -1.21 -14.13 -21.77
N CYS A 19 -2.22 -14.92 -22.17
CA CYS A 19 -2.02 -16.29 -22.67
C CYS A 19 -2.10 -16.42 -24.20
N GLN A 20 -2.43 -15.34 -24.92
CA GLN A 20 -2.58 -15.31 -26.39
C GLN A 20 -3.66 -16.27 -26.93
N GLN A 21 -4.56 -16.75 -26.07
CA GLN A 21 -5.73 -17.54 -26.46
C GLN A 21 -6.97 -16.65 -26.60
N ASN A 22 -7.96 -17.11 -27.37
CA ASN A 22 -9.25 -16.42 -27.50
C ASN A 22 -10.05 -16.51 -26.20
N ILE A 23 -10.75 -15.43 -25.86
CA ILE A 23 -11.54 -15.30 -24.63
C ILE A 23 -12.92 -15.89 -24.85
N GLY A 24 -13.14 -17.12 -24.38
CA GLY A 24 -14.44 -17.79 -24.41
C GLY A 24 -15.32 -17.51 -23.17
N ASP A 25 -14.78 -16.80 -22.18
CA ASP A 25 -15.43 -16.63 -20.88
C ASP A 25 -16.62 -15.67 -20.92
N ARG A 26 -17.60 -15.90 -20.04
CA ARG A 26 -18.76 -15.01 -19.86
C ARG A 26 -18.35 -13.63 -19.36
N TYR A 27 -17.33 -13.57 -18.51
CA TYR A 27 -16.80 -12.35 -17.93
C TYR A 27 -15.30 -12.27 -18.22
N PHE A 28 -14.84 -11.06 -18.56
CA PHE A 28 -13.45 -10.80 -18.88
C PHE A 28 -13.09 -9.37 -18.48
N LEU A 29 -11.79 -9.07 -18.47
CA LEU A 29 -11.27 -7.80 -18.01
C LEU A 29 -10.70 -7.00 -19.20
N LYS A 30 -10.95 -5.69 -19.21
CA LYS A 30 -10.30 -4.74 -20.12
C LYS A 30 -9.33 -3.86 -19.33
N ALA A 31 -8.05 -3.93 -19.66
CA ALA A 31 -7.00 -3.16 -18.99
C ALA A 31 -5.79 -2.97 -19.91
N ILE A 32 -5.10 -1.82 -19.78
CA ILE A 32 -3.91 -1.48 -20.59
C ILE A 32 -4.22 -1.64 -22.09
N ASP A 33 -5.38 -1.15 -22.52
CA ASP A 33 -5.89 -1.24 -23.90
C ASP A 33 -5.95 -2.67 -24.48
N GLN A 34 -5.93 -3.70 -23.64
CA GLN A 34 -6.00 -5.12 -24.00
C GLN A 34 -7.11 -5.84 -23.22
N TYR A 35 -7.48 -7.01 -23.71
CA TYR A 35 -8.44 -7.91 -23.07
C TYR A 35 -7.71 -9.04 -22.35
N TRP A 36 -8.26 -9.49 -21.22
CA TRP A 36 -7.63 -10.47 -20.35
C TRP A 36 -8.66 -11.42 -19.76
N HIS A 37 -8.31 -12.69 -19.63
CA HIS A 37 -8.98 -13.58 -18.69
C HIS A 37 -8.77 -13.07 -17.25
N GLU A 38 -9.72 -13.35 -16.36
CA GLU A 38 -9.64 -12.98 -14.94
C GLU A 38 -8.35 -13.49 -14.28
N ASP A 39 -7.92 -14.70 -14.67
CA ASP A 39 -6.72 -15.36 -14.16
C ASP A 39 -5.42 -14.89 -14.82
N CYS A 40 -5.50 -14.36 -16.05
CA CYS A 40 -4.32 -13.94 -16.83
C CYS A 40 -3.84 -12.54 -16.45
N LEU A 41 -4.72 -11.67 -15.93
CA LEU A 41 -4.34 -10.34 -15.45
C LEU A 41 -3.73 -10.44 -14.05
N SER A 42 -2.45 -10.80 -13.98
CA SER A 42 -1.70 -10.98 -12.73
C SER A 42 -0.50 -10.03 -12.62
N CYS A 43 0.01 -9.82 -11.40
CA CYS A 43 1.23 -9.04 -11.19
C CYS A 43 2.45 -9.78 -11.75
N ASP A 44 3.28 -9.09 -12.55
CA ASP A 44 4.50 -9.66 -13.14
C ASP A 44 5.56 -10.09 -12.11
N LEU A 45 5.47 -9.61 -10.87
CA LEU A 45 6.43 -9.93 -9.81
C LEU A 45 5.93 -10.97 -8.82
N CYS A 46 4.69 -10.82 -8.32
CA CYS A 46 4.17 -11.72 -7.29
C CYS A 46 3.08 -12.68 -7.78
N GLY A 47 2.64 -12.57 -9.04
CA GLY A 47 1.62 -13.43 -9.63
C GLY A 47 0.21 -13.26 -9.08
N CYS A 48 -0.05 -12.29 -8.19
CA CYS A 48 -1.39 -12.09 -7.64
C CYS A 48 -2.34 -11.57 -8.73
N ARG A 49 -3.59 -12.03 -8.70
CA ARG A 49 -4.63 -11.61 -9.65
C ARG A 49 -4.97 -10.14 -9.40
N LEU A 50 -4.94 -9.31 -10.44
CA LEU A 50 -5.18 -7.86 -10.34
C LEU A 50 -6.64 -7.50 -10.62
N GLY A 51 -7.44 -8.44 -11.12
CA GLY A 51 -8.89 -8.28 -11.31
C GLY A 51 -9.74 -8.42 -10.05
N GLU A 52 -9.17 -8.89 -8.93
CA GLU A 52 -9.89 -9.02 -7.66
C GLU A 52 -10.25 -7.66 -7.05
N VAL A 53 -11.44 -7.56 -6.45
CA VAL A 53 -11.93 -6.34 -5.77
C VAL A 53 -10.91 -5.86 -4.72
N GLY A 54 -10.60 -4.56 -4.77
CA GLY A 54 -9.68 -3.92 -3.82
C GLY A 54 -8.20 -3.95 -4.23
N ARG A 55 -7.84 -4.65 -5.32
CA ARG A 55 -6.49 -4.57 -5.90
C ARG A 55 -6.45 -3.53 -7.02
N ARG A 56 -5.46 -2.64 -6.94
CA ARG A 56 -5.19 -1.65 -7.98
C ARG A 56 -4.12 -2.18 -8.91
N LEU A 57 -4.40 -2.13 -10.22
CA LEU A 57 -3.43 -2.36 -11.29
C LEU A 57 -2.60 -1.09 -11.51
N TYR A 58 -1.27 -1.24 -11.53
CA TYR A 58 -0.33 -0.21 -11.97
C TYR A 58 0.41 -0.69 -13.21
N TYR A 59 0.63 0.20 -14.18
CA TYR A 59 1.39 -0.10 -15.38
C TYR A 59 2.53 0.91 -15.56
N LYS A 60 3.77 0.41 -15.62
CA LYS A 60 4.96 1.26 -15.80
C LYS A 60 6.11 0.45 -16.39
N LEU A 61 6.83 1.03 -17.36
CA LEU A 61 7.95 0.38 -18.06
C LEU A 61 7.58 -1.01 -18.63
N GLY A 62 6.39 -1.14 -19.22
CA GLY A 62 5.94 -2.39 -19.82
C GLY A 62 5.46 -3.46 -18.83
N ARG A 63 5.41 -3.17 -17.52
CA ARG A 63 5.07 -4.15 -16.48
C ARG A 63 3.73 -3.85 -15.82
N LYS A 64 2.92 -4.89 -15.62
CA LYS A 64 1.68 -4.86 -14.83
C LYS A 64 1.98 -5.29 -13.38
N LEU A 65 1.70 -4.40 -12.43
CA LEU A 65 2.13 -4.54 -11.05
C LEU A 65 0.98 -4.31 -10.08
N CYS A 66 1.01 -5.03 -8.95
CA CYS A 66 0.16 -4.71 -7.81
C CYS A 66 0.68 -3.47 -7.09
N ARG A 67 -0.16 -2.84 -6.25
CA ARG A 67 0.24 -1.66 -5.44
C ARG A 67 1.54 -1.86 -4.68
N ARG A 68 1.70 -3.02 -4.03
CA ARG A 68 2.87 -3.33 -3.20
C ARG A 68 4.15 -3.38 -4.04
N ASP A 69 4.13 -4.10 -5.16
CA ASP A 69 5.30 -4.26 -6.02
C ASP A 69 5.61 -3.00 -6.83
N TYR A 70 4.58 -2.23 -7.21
CA TYR A 70 4.76 -0.91 -7.79
C TYR A 70 5.50 0.02 -6.83
N LEU A 71 5.07 0.09 -5.56
CA LEU A 71 5.76 0.89 -4.53
C LEU A 71 7.17 0.36 -4.25
N ARG A 72 7.37 -0.97 -4.28
CA ARG A 72 8.70 -1.57 -4.11
C ARG A 72 9.69 -1.15 -5.19
N LEU A 73 9.25 -1.00 -6.43
CA LEU A 73 10.12 -0.62 -7.56
C LEU A 73 10.23 0.88 -7.78
N PHE A 74 9.14 1.62 -7.57
CA PHE A 74 9.01 3.02 -7.99
C PHE A 74 8.54 3.97 -6.90
N GLY A 75 8.26 3.47 -5.70
CA GLY A 75 7.89 4.29 -4.56
C GLY A 75 9.08 5.03 -3.99
N GLN A 76 8.80 6.13 -3.30
CA GLN A 76 9.82 6.90 -2.59
C GLN A 76 9.98 6.36 -1.18
N ASP A 77 11.20 5.97 -0.83
CA ASP A 77 11.53 5.53 0.53
C ASP A 77 11.45 6.71 1.51
N GLY A 78 11.03 6.42 2.74
CA GLY A 78 11.00 7.37 3.86
C GLY A 78 12.17 7.17 4.83
N LEU A 79 12.24 8.03 5.84
CA LEU A 79 13.17 7.89 6.97
C LEU A 79 12.35 7.78 8.27
N CYS A 80 12.67 6.80 9.11
CA CYS A 80 12.01 6.64 10.39
C CYS A 80 12.53 7.68 11.39
N ALA A 81 11.63 8.49 11.96
CA ALA A 81 12.00 9.53 12.91
C ALA A 81 12.46 9.02 14.29
N SER A 82 12.36 7.72 14.57
CA SER A 82 12.78 7.10 15.85
C SER A 82 14.08 6.31 15.74
N CYS A 83 14.32 5.59 14.64
CA CYS A 83 15.52 4.76 14.48
C CYS A 83 16.49 5.26 13.41
N ASP A 84 16.16 6.34 12.71
CA ASP A 84 16.93 6.93 11.59
C ASP A 84 17.28 5.95 10.46
N LYS A 85 16.55 4.82 10.38
CA LYS A 85 16.68 3.85 9.28
C LYS A 85 15.69 4.17 8.17
N ARG A 86 16.04 3.75 6.96
CA ARG A 86 15.17 3.87 5.79
C ARG A 86 13.92 3.01 5.96
N ILE A 87 12.79 3.57 5.57
CA ILE A 87 11.51 2.87 5.46
C ILE A 87 11.23 2.65 3.98
N ARG A 88 11.02 1.40 3.57
CA ARG A 88 10.71 1.12 2.16
C ARG A 88 9.32 1.61 1.81
N ALA A 89 9.14 2.10 0.59
CA ALA A 89 7.85 2.67 0.15
C ALA A 89 6.66 1.68 0.22
N TYR A 90 6.90 0.37 0.22
CA TYR A 90 5.87 -0.66 0.32
C TYR A 90 5.57 -1.08 1.77
N GLU A 91 6.38 -0.66 2.75
CA GLU A 91 6.19 -1.00 4.16
C GLU A 91 5.04 -0.22 4.77
N MET A 92 4.37 -0.86 5.73
CA MET A 92 3.36 -0.17 6.53
C MET A 92 4.06 0.73 7.55
N THR A 93 3.51 1.92 7.74
CA THR A 93 4.10 2.95 8.59
C THR A 93 3.04 3.63 9.43
N MET A 94 3.45 4.18 10.57
CA MET A 94 2.66 5.14 11.33
C MET A 94 3.11 6.55 10.97
N ARG A 95 2.16 7.46 10.81
CA ARG A 95 2.44 8.87 10.54
C ARG A 95 1.84 9.74 11.65
N VAL A 96 2.67 10.62 12.20
CA VAL A 96 2.26 11.63 13.18
C VAL A 96 2.73 12.99 12.69
N LYS A 97 1.80 13.87 12.34
CA LYS A 97 2.10 15.13 11.62
C LYS A 97 2.96 14.81 10.39
N ASP A 98 4.15 15.39 10.29
CA ASP A 98 5.09 15.22 9.18
C ASP A 98 6.10 14.09 9.42
N LYS A 99 6.04 13.39 10.56
CA LYS A 99 6.98 12.31 10.93
C LYS A 99 6.41 10.95 10.59
N VAL A 100 7.29 10.07 10.10
CA VAL A 100 6.96 8.70 9.72
C VAL A 100 7.78 7.74 10.58
N TYR A 101 7.15 6.65 11.01
CA TYR A 101 7.74 5.64 11.87
C TYR A 101 7.48 4.25 11.31
N HIS A 102 8.44 3.33 11.44
CA HIS A 102 8.15 1.90 11.31
C HIS A 102 7.09 1.51 12.35
N LEU A 103 6.25 0.52 12.05
CA LEU A 103 5.26 -0.01 13.00
C LEU A 103 5.90 -0.41 14.35
N GLU A 104 7.07 -1.05 14.29
CA GLU A 104 7.82 -1.49 15.48
C GLU A 104 8.49 -0.33 16.23
N CYS A 105 8.73 0.79 15.56
CA CYS A 105 9.29 2.00 16.19
C CYS A 105 8.20 2.90 16.78
N PHE A 106 6.93 2.63 16.48
CA PHE A 106 5.80 3.38 17.02
C PHE A 106 5.44 2.87 18.42
N LYS A 107 6.21 3.32 19.41
CA LYS A 107 6.11 2.93 20.82
C LYS A 107 6.49 4.08 21.74
N CYS A 108 6.07 4.00 23.00
CA CYS A 108 6.36 5.02 24.00
C CYS A 108 7.88 5.14 24.23
N ALA A 109 8.45 6.34 24.14
CA ALA A 109 9.86 6.57 24.41
C ALA A 109 10.25 6.27 25.88
N ALA A 110 9.31 6.46 26.81
CA ALA A 110 9.50 6.20 28.23
C ALA A 110 9.39 4.70 28.58
N CYS A 111 8.20 4.11 28.45
CA CYS A 111 7.97 2.71 28.85
C CYS A 111 8.19 1.66 27.75
N GLN A 112 8.54 2.06 26.52
CA GLN A 112 8.74 1.17 25.37
C GLN A 112 7.49 0.36 24.94
N LYS A 113 6.30 0.67 25.47
CA LYS A 113 5.03 0.03 25.11
C LYS A 113 4.58 0.42 23.70
N HIS A 114 4.18 -0.56 22.89
CA HIS A 114 3.56 -0.33 21.59
C HIS A 114 2.14 0.23 21.74
N PHE A 115 1.76 1.13 20.84
CA PHE A 115 0.44 1.74 20.81
C PHE A 115 -0.56 0.90 20.03
N CYS A 116 -1.79 0.82 20.54
CA CYS A 116 -2.96 0.28 19.87
C CYS A 116 -3.82 1.41 19.30
N VAL A 117 -4.74 1.05 18.39
CA VAL A 117 -5.73 2.00 17.86
C VAL A 117 -6.57 2.55 19.02
N GLY A 118 -6.64 3.87 19.14
CA GLY A 118 -7.35 4.57 20.20
C GLY A 118 -6.48 5.03 21.37
N ASP A 119 -5.22 4.57 21.46
CA ASP A 119 -4.31 5.02 22.51
C ASP A 119 -3.96 6.51 22.36
N ARG A 120 -3.89 7.20 23.50
CA ARG A 120 -3.55 8.62 23.58
C ARG A 120 -2.06 8.79 23.83
N TYR A 121 -1.45 9.72 23.10
CA TYR A 121 -0.02 10.01 23.18
C TYR A 121 0.25 11.50 22.94
N LEU A 122 1.43 11.95 23.36
CA LEU A 122 1.99 13.26 23.06
C LEU A 122 3.21 13.08 22.16
N LEU A 123 3.36 13.96 21.16
CA LEU A 123 4.57 14.04 20.34
C LEU A 123 5.41 15.22 20.84
N ILE A 124 6.59 14.92 21.39
CA ILE A 124 7.60 15.91 21.79
C ILE A 124 8.80 15.72 20.88
N ASN A 125 9.11 16.70 20.03
CA ASN A 125 10.11 16.55 18.98
C ASN A 125 9.81 15.30 18.13
N SER A 126 10.67 14.27 18.17
CA SER A 126 10.48 12.97 17.50
C SER A 126 9.96 11.88 18.43
N ASP A 127 9.93 12.12 19.74
CA ASP A 127 9.58 11.15 20.76
C ASP A 127 8.09 11.13 20.99
N ILE A 128 7.54 9.92 21.01
CA ILE A 128 6.12 9.67 21.25
C ILE A 128 6.00 9.14 22.66
N VAL A 129 5.22 9.79 23.51
CA VAL A 129 5.06 9.45 24.92
C VAL A 129 3.60 9.15 25.20
N CYS A 130 3.30 8.03 25.85
CA CYS A 130 1.92 7.66 26.17
C CYS A 130 1.35 8.57 27.27
N GLU A 131 0.02 8.74 27.32
CA GLU A 131 -0.67 9.61 28.28
C GLU A 131 -0.23 9.39 29.75
N GLN A 132 0.06 8.14 30.11
CA GLN A 132 0.49 7.76 31.47
C GLN A 132 1.87 8.29 31.85
N ASP A 133 2.79 8.38 30.87
CA ASP A 133 4.19 8.77 31.12
C ASP A 133 4.46 10.26 30.85
N ILE A 134 3.47 11.03 30.36
CA ILE A 134 3.65 12.44 29.97
C ILE A 134 4.20 13.27 31.13
N TYR A 135 3.62 13.13 32.32
CA TYR A 135 3.95 13.98 33.47
C TYR A 135 5.41 13.79 33.92
N GLU A 136 5.83 12.54 34.14
CA GLU A 136 7.20 12.23 34.53
C GLU A 136 8.20 12.56 33.41
N TRP A 137 7.84 12.29 32.15
CA TRP A 137 8.69 12.59 31.01
C TRP A 137 8.98 14.09 30.87
N THR A 138 7.95 14.92 30.99
CA THR A 138 8.09 16.39 30.84
C THR A 138 8.86 17.01 32.00
N LYS A 139 8.70 16.49 33.22
CA LYS A 139 9.48 16.89 34.40
C LYS A 139 10.97 16.54 34.26
N ILE A 140 11.30 15.33 33.79
CA ILE A 140 12.70 14.88 33.61
C ILE A 140 13.40 15.66 32.49
N ASN A 141 12.69 15.96 31.41
CA ASN A 141 13.24 16.66 30.25
C ASN A 141 13.17 18.20 30.38
N GLY A 142 12.82 18.73 31.56
CA GLY A 142 12.84 20.17 31.84
C GLY A 142 11.85 21.00 31.00
N MET A 143 10.74 20.39 30.59
CA MET A 143 9.66 21.06 29.84
C MET A 143 8.56 21.64 30.75
N ILE A 144 8.68 21.42 32.06
CA ILE A 144 7.90 22.00 33.16
C ILE A 144 8.80 22.21 34.38
#